data_AF-A0AAE7M6W3-F1
#
_entry.id   AF-A0AAE7M6W3-F1
#
_cell.length_a   1.000
_cell.length_b   1.000
_cell.length_c   1.000
_cell.angle_alpha   90.00
_cell.angle_beta   90.00
_cell.angle_gamma   90.00
#
_symmetry.space_group_name_H-M   'P 1'
#
loop_
_entity.id
_entity.type
_entity.pdbx_description
1 polymer ?
#
loop_
_entity_poly.entity_id
_entity_poly.type
_entity_poly.pdbx_seq_one_letter_code
_entity_poly.pdbx_strand_id
1 'polypeptide(L)'
;MASTPSIADLLEATSRELAGTDARVYRRVGEHIQRTEQAIEVLQSPTPEAPSAAMALLGRGSFQQQTVATLKRLCKQHQIKGYSKLKKSGLAAVLEQHGVEPPPRPLESFSKKELIGLVRQLLETN
;
A
#
# COMPACT_ATOMS: atom_id res chain seq x y z
N MET A 1 27.32 20.22 62.92
CA MET A 1 28.54 19.91 62.15
C MET A 1 28.09 19.09 60.95
N ALA A 2 28.29 19.58 59.73
CA ALA A 2 27.87 18.85 58.54
C ALA A 2 28.90 17.74 58.25
N SER A 3 28.46 16.48 58.27
CA SER A 3 29.29 15.34 57.89
C SER A 3 29.69 15.48 56.42
N THR A 4 30.99 15.48 56.15
CA THR A 4 31.51 15.43 54.78
C THR A 4 31.08 14.11 54.14
N PRO A 5 30.56 14.12 52.90
CA PRO A 5 30.09 12.92 52.24
C PRO A 5 31.21 11.89 52.12
N SER A 6 30.88 10.63 52.35
CA SER A 6 31.81 9.52 52.21
C SER A 6 32.17 9.31 50.73
N ILE A 7 33.33 8.72 50.47
CA ILE A 7 33.73 8.31 49.11
C ILE A 7 32.69 7.37 48.50
N ALA A 8 32.07 6.51 49.31
CA ALA A 8 30.99 5.64 48.88
C ALA A 8 29.77 6.44 48.38
N ASP A 9 29.38 7.51 49.08
CA ASP A 9 28.26 8.37 48.70
C ASP A 9 28.52 9.09 47.37
N LEU A 10 29.77 9.50 47.13
CA LEU A 10 30.19 10.13 45.88
C LEU A 10 30.16 9.15 44.70
N LEU A 11 30.57 7.89 44.90
CA LEU A 11 30.51 6.86 43.87
C LEU A 11 29.07 6.46 43.54
N GLU A 12 28.21 6.36 44.54
CA GLU A 12 26.78 6.07 44.31
C GLU A 12 26.09 7.21 43.56
N ALA A 13 26.41 8.46 43.91
CA ALA A 13 25.88 9.64 43.22
C ALA A 13 26.31 9.70 41.75
N THR A 14 27.59 9.45 41.45
CA THR A 14 28.10 9.45 40.07
C THR A 14 27.54 8.29 39.25
N SER A 15 27.41 7.09 39.83
CA SER A 15 26.76 5.95 39.18
C SER A 15 25.30 6.23 38.83
N ARG A 16 24.55 6.85 39.76
CA ARG A 16 23.14 7.23 39.53
C ARG A 16 23.00 8.30 38.45
N GLU A 17 23.93 9.25 38.39
CA GLU A 17 23.96 10.27 37.35
C GLU A 17 24.23 9.67 35.95
N LEU A 18 25.26 8.82 35.83
CA LEU A 18 25.62 8.11 34.60
C LEU A 18 24.48 7.21 34.10
N ALA A 19 23.87 6.43 35.00
CA ALA A 19 22.70 5.62 34.65
C ALA A 19 21.52 6.49 34.17
N GLY A 20 21.36 7.67 34.77
CA GLY A 20 20.36 8.66 34.38
C GLY A 20 20.62 9.31 33.02
N THR A 21 21.87 9.53 32.63
CA THR A 21 22.23 10.08 31.31
C THR A 21 22.03 9.04 30.22
N ASP A 22 22.49 7.81 30.42
CA ASP A 22 22.37 6.74 29.43
C ASP A 22 20.90 6.41 29.15
N ALA A 23 20.07 6.33 30.21
CA ALA A 23 18.64 6.12 30.06
C ALA A 23 17.94 7.21 29.22
N ARG A 24 18.42 8.47 29.25
CA ARG A 24 17.88 9.55 28.41
C ARG A 24 18.32 9.41 26.96
N VAL A 25 19.58 9.03 26.73
CA VAL A 25 20.12 8.80 25.38
C VAL A 25 19.33 7.69 24.69
N TYR A 26 19.13 6.56 25.35
CA TYR A 26 18.35 5.45 24.78
C TYR A 26 16.89 5.82 24.50
N ARG A 27 16.23 6.59 25.37
CA ARG A 27 14.88 7.09 25.10
C ARG A 27 14.82 7.98 23.85
N ARG A 28 15.77 8.90 23.70
CA ARG A 28 15.83 9.79 22.54
C ARG A 28 16.01 9.01 21.23
N VAL A 29 16.87 8.00 21.24
CA VAL A 29 17.05 7.11 20.08
C VAL A 29 15.75 6.34 19.79
N GLY A 30 15.09 5.81 20.81
CA GLY A 30 13.79 5.15 20.68
C GLY A 30 12.72 6.04 20.04
N GLU A 31 12.61 7.30 20.48
CA GLU A 31 11.68 8.28 19.90
C GLU A 31 11.96 8.56 18.41
N HIS A 32 13.23 8.61 18.01
CA HIS A 32 13.61 8.79 16.60
C HIS A 32 13.27 7.57 15.75
N ILE A 33 13.52 6.36 16.27
CA ILE A 33 13.16 5.12 15.59
C ILE A 33 11.65 5.06 15.41
N GLN A 34 10.87 5.27 16.47
CA GLN A 34 9.41 5.23 16.42
C GLN A 34 8.84 6.27 15.45
N ARG A 35 9.39 7.49 15.43
CA ARG A 35 8.99 8.52 14.47
C ARG A 35 9.32 8.12 13.02
N THR A 36 10.47 7.49 12.81
CA THR A 36 10.88 6.99 11.48
C THR A 36 9.99 5.83 11.04
N GLU A 37 9.67 4.90 11.94
CA GLU A 37 8.74 3.78 11.69
C GLU A 37 7.36 4.30 11.27
N GLN A 38 6.80 5.27 11.99
CA GLN A 38 5.52 5.89 11.64
C GLN A 38 5.57 6.58 10.26
N ALA A 39 6.67 7.26 9.93
CA ALA A 39 6.84 7.88 8.61
C ALA A 39 6.92 6.82 7.49
N ILE A 40 7.62 5.71 7.74
CA ILE A 40 7.70 4.58 6.80
C ILE A 40 6.31 3.94 6.63
N GLU A 41 5.57 3.75 7.72
CA GLU A 41 4.22 3.17 7.68
C GLU A 41 3.25 4.03 6.86
N VAL A 42 3.31 5.36 7.00
CA VAL A 42 2.52 6.27 6.15
C VAL A 42 2.88 6.11 4.67
N LEU A 43 4.17 5.99 4.34
CA LEU A 43 4.63 5.81 2.95
C LEU A 43 4.30 4.42 2.37
N GLN A 44 4.24 3.39 3.21
CA GLN A 44 3.97 2.01 2.80
C GLN A 44 2.49 1.63 2.87
N SER A 45 1.71 2.36 3.66
CA SER A 45 0.27 2.13 3.75
C SER A 45 -0.33 2.35 2.37
N PRO A 46 -1.06 1.36 1.81
CA PRO A 46 -1.77 1.55 0.56
C PRO A 46 -2.85 2.60 0.83
N THR A 47 -2.57 3.84 0.47
CA THR A 47 -3.55 4.91 0.51
C THR A 47 -4.80 4.36 -0.20
N PRO A 48 -5.99 4.40 0.41
CA PRO A 48 -7.24 4.11 -0.28
C PRO A 48 -7.53 5.32 -1.18
N GLU A 49 -6.68 5.53 -2.19
CA GLU A 49 -6.92 6.55 -3.18
C GLU A 49 -8.15 6.10 -3.94
N ALA A 50 -9.17 6.98 -3.91
CA ALA A 50 -10.17 7.03 -4.95
C ALA A 50 -9.53 6.69 -6.31
N PRO A 51 -10.21 5.96 -7.20
CA PRO A 51 -9.64 5.49 -8.47
C PRO A 51 -8.86 6.64 -9.09
N SER A 52 -7.54 6.50 -9.18
CA SER A 52 -6.68 7.61 -9.58
C SER A 52 -7.19 8.17 -10.90
N ALA A 53 -7.03 9.48 -11.14
CA ALA A 53 -7.49 10.08 -12.40
C ALA A 53 -7.03 9.29 -13.64
N ALA A 54 -5.87 8.63 -13.55
CA ALA A 54 -5.37 7.70 -14.57
C ALA A 54 -6.21 6.41 -14.71
N MET A 55 -6.68 5.81 -13.61
CA MET A 55 -7.63 4.69 -13.65
C MET A 55 -8.99 5.10 -14.23
N ALA A 56 -9.45 6.33 -13.96
CA ALA A 56 -10.68 6.86 -14.56
C ALA A 56 -10.56 7.05 -16.08
N LEU A 57 -9.38 7.47 -16.57
CA LEU A 57 -9.09 7.61 -18.01
C LEU A 57 -9.11 6.28 -18.77
N LEU A 58 -8.74 5.17 -18.13
CA LEU A 58 -8.83 3.83 -18.72
C LEU A 58 -10.28 3.35 -18.91
N GLY A 59 -11.25 4.05 -18.31
CA GLY A 59 -12.68 3.83 -18.42
C GLY A 59 -13.16 2.57 -17.70
N ARG A 60 -14.50 2.42 -17.58
CA ARG A 60 -15.11 1.15 -17.16
C ARG A 60 -14.85 0.12 -18.26
N GLY A 61 -13.97 -0.83 -17.98
CA GLY A 61 -13.69 -1.91 -18.92
C GLY A 61 -14.93 -2.80 -19.12
N SER A 62 -14.89 -3.66 -20.13
CA SER A 62 -15.88 -4.72 -20.30
C SER A 62 -15.21 -6.08 -20.09
N PHE A 63 -15.89 -7.01 -19.42
CA PHE A 63 -15.44 -8.40 -19.30
C PHE A 63 -15.20 -9.05 -20.68
N GLN A 64 -15.90 -8.59 -21.73
CA GLN A 64 -15.70 -9.09 -23.09
C GLN A 64 -14.37 -8.65 -23.71
N GLN A 65 -13.77 -7.56 -23.23
CA GLN A 65 -12.48 -7.07 -23.70
C GLN A 65 -11.30 -7.72 -22.96
N GLN A 66 -11.58 -8.48 -21.90
CA GLN A 66 -10.56 -9.18 -21.12
C GLN A 66 -10.20 -10.54 -21.73
N THR A 67 -8.99 -11.02 -21.41
CA THR A 67 -8.54 -12.36 -21.80
C THR A 67 -9.19 -13.44 -20.92
N VAL A 68 -9.28 -14.67 -21.42
CA VAL A 68 -9.79 -15.80 -20.64
C VAL A 68 -8.96 -16.07 -19.39
N ALA A 69 -7.63 -15.83 -19.45
CA ALA A 69 -6.73 -15.96 -18.31
C ALA A 69 -7.06 -14.94 -17.22
N THR A 70 -7.29 -13.68 -17.60
CA THR A 70 -7.69 -12.60 -16.67
C THR A 70 -9.03 -12.92 -16.02
N LEU A 71 -10.03 -13.36 -16.80
CA LEU A 71 -11.35 -13.72 -16.28
C LEU A 71 -11.29 -14.89 -15.27
N LYS A 72 -10.47 -15.91 -15.54
CA LYS A 72 -10.25 -17.02 -14.59
C LYS A 72 -9.54 -16.57 -13.31
N ARG A 73 -8.57 -15.64 -13.43
CA ARG A 73 -7.87 -15.06 -12.27
C ARG A 73 -8.84 -14.27 -11.39
N LEU A 74 -9.74 -13.47 -11.98
CA LEU A 74 -10.80 -12.77 -11.25
C LEU A 74 -11.74 -13.75 -10.56
N CYS A 75 -12.19 -14.80 -11.24
CA CYS A 75 -13.02 -15.83 -10.61
C CYS A 75 -12.32 -16.46 -9.38
N LYS A 76 -11.01 -16.71 -9.47
CA LYS A 76 -10.22 -17.21 -8.34
C LYS A 76 -10.13 -16.21 -7.19
N GLN A 77 -9.90 -14.93 -7.51
CA GLN A 77 -9.78 -13.84 -6.52
C GLN A 77 -11.10 -13.62 -5.77
N HIS A 78 -12.23 -13.71 -6.46
CA HIS A 78 -13.58 -13.62 -5.89
C HIS A 78 -14.10 -14.96 -5.35
N GLN A 79 -13.25 -15.99 -5.26
CA GLN A 79 -13.56 -17.33 -4.73
C GLN A 79 -14.77 -18.02 -5.39
N ILE A 80 -15.03 -17.70 -6.65
CA ILE A 80 -16.10 -18.29 -7.44
C ILE A 80 -15.72 -19.74 -7.76
N LYS A 81 -16.66 -20.68 -7.68
CA LYS A 81 -16.45 -22.12 -7.95
C LYS A 81 -17.06 -22.51 -9.31
N GLY A 82 -16.57 -23.58 -9.92
CA GLY A 82 -17.14 -24.13 -11.17
C GLY A 82 -16.76 -23.40 -12.46
N TYR A 83 -15.88 -22.39 -12.40
CA TYR A 83 -15.49 -21.58 -13.57
C TYR A 83 -14.55 -22.29 -14.56
N SER A 84 -13.91 -23.39 -14.18
CA SER A 84 -12.80 -24.01 -14.93
C SER A 84 -13.17 -24.44 -16.36
N LYS A 85 -14.43 -24.86 -16.56
CA LYS A 85 -14.99 -25.35 -17.84
C LYS A 85 -15.76 -24.28 -18.62
N LEU A 86 -15.93 -23.08 -18.07
CA LEU A 86 -16.72 -22.03 -18.70
C LEU A 86 -15.95 -21.37 -19.85
N LYS A 87 -16.67 -21.10 -20.94
CA LYS A 87 -16.19 -20.27 -22.07
C LYS A 87 -16.19 -18.79 -21.65
N LYS A 88 -15.54 -17.94 -22.45
CA LYS A 88 -15.37 -16.51 -22.18
C LYS A 88 -16.69 -15.79 -21.80
N SER A 89 -17.78 -16.05 -22.53
CA SER A 89 -19.10 -15.50 -22.22
C SER A 89 -19.66 -15.98 -20.88
N GLY A 90 -19.50 -17.27 -20.56
CA GLY A 90 -19.92 -17.85 -19.28
C GLY A 90 -19.12 -17.30 -18.11
N LEU A 91 -17.81 -17.06 -18.28
CA LEU A 91 -16.99 -16.42 -17.25
C LEU A 91 -17.42 -14.97 -16.99
N ALA A 92 -17.73 -14.20 -18.04
CA ALA A 92 -18.22 -12.83 -17.91
C ALA A 92 -19.57 -12.79 -17.16
N ALA A 93 -20.52 -13.63 -17.56
CA ALA A 93 -21.83 -13.71 -16.93
C ALA A 93 -21.75 -14.08 -15.43
N VAL A 94 -20.84 -15.00 -15.08
CA VAL A 94 -20.63 -15.39 -13.68
C VAL A 94 -20.00 -14.26 -12.85
N LEU A 95 -19.07 -13.49 -13.43
CA LEU A 95 -18.49 -12.33 -12.76
C LEU A 95 -19.53 -11.21 -12.56
N GLU A 96 -20.39 -10.97 -13.55
CA GLU A 96 -21.52 -10.04 -13.44
C GLU A 96 -22.53 -10.47 -12.38
N GLN A 97 -22.89 -11.77 -12.33
CA GLN A 97 -23.79 -12.32 -11.30
C GLN A 97 -23.22 -12.18 -9.89
N HIS A 98 -21.91 -12.27 -9.73
CA HIS A 98 -21.22 -12.06 -8.46
C HIS A 98 -20.99 -10.58 -8.12
N GLY A 99 -21.49 -9.64 -8.93
CA GLY A 99 -21.36 -8.20 -8.70
C GLY A 99 -19.92 -7.69 -8.79
N VAL A 100 -19.05 -8.42 -9.50
CA VAL A 100 -17.67 -7.99 -9.70
C VAL A 100 -17.68 -6.84 -10.71
N GLU A 101 -17.02 -5.74 -10.39
CA GLU A 101 -16.84 -4.66 -11.36
C GLU A 101 -15.86 -5.09 -12.45
N PRO A 102 -16.15 -4.80 -13.73
CA PRO A 102 -15.26 -5.16 -14.82
C PRO A 102 -13.96 -4.36 -14.70
N PRO A 103 -12.80 -5.04 -14.68
CA PRO A 103 -11.54 -4.33 -14.57
C PRO A 103 -11.31 -3.48 -15.82
N PRO A 104 -10.58 -2.36 -15.68
CA PRO A 104 -10.24 -1.49 -16.79
C PRO A 104 -9.55 -2.27 -17.91
N ARG A 105 -9.68 -1.77 -19.13
CA ARG A 105 -9.07 -2.39 -20.30
C ARG A 105 -7.56 -2.54 -20.10
N PRO A 106 -6.97 -3.69 -20.47
CA PRO A 106 -5.52 -3.87 -20.38
C PRO A 106 -4.80 -2.93 -21.35
N LEU A 107 -3.64 -2.39 -20.97
CA LEU A 107 -2.89 -1.43 -21.78
C LEU A 107 -2.48 -2.01 -23.13
N GLU A 108 -2.25 -3.32 -23.19
CA GLU A 108 -1.87 -4.06 -24.38
C GLU A 108 -3.00 -4.14 -25.42
N SER A 109 -4.25 -3.87 -25.02
CA SER A 109 -5.39 -3.83 -25.93
C SER A 109 -5.56 -2.50 -26.67
N PHE A 110 -4.88 -1.45 -26.22
CA PHE A 110 -4.96 -0.15 -26.86
C PHE A 110 -4.05 -0.10 -28.08
N SER A 111 -4.54 0.48 -29.17
CA SER A 111 -3.71 0.79 -30.32
C SER A 111 -2.73 1.92 -29.98
N LYS A 112 -1.63 2.02 -30.74
CA LYS A 112 -0.65 3.10 -30.59
C LYS A 112 -1.29 4.49 -30.61
N LYS A 113 -2.31 4.70 -31.45
CA LYS A 113 -3.03 5.99 -31.55
C LYS A 113 -3.80 6.30 -30.26
N GLU A 114 -4.48 5.31 -29.69
CA GLU A 114 -5.25 5.46 -28.46
C GLU A 114 -4.33 5.69 -27.24
N LEU A 115 -3.21 4.96 -27.16
CA LEU A 115 -2.20 5.18 -26.11
C LEU A 115 -1.63 6.60 -26.16
N ILE A 116 -1.29 7.10 -27.35
CA ILE A 116 -0.81 8.48 -27.52
C ILE A 116 -1.89 9.48 -27.07
N GLY A 117 -3.16 9.23 -27.39
CA GLY A 117 -4.29 10.06 -26.95
C GLY A 117 -4.40 10.11 -25.42
N LEU A 118 -4.36 8.95 -24.76
CA LEU A 118 -4.42 8.86 -23.30
C LEU A 118 -3.25 9.57 -22.62
N VAL A 119 -2.03 9.44 -23.17
CA VAL A 119 -0.84 10.12 -22.65
C VAL A 119 -0.95 11.63 -22.80
N ARG A 120 -1.45 12.14 -23.94
CA ARG A 120 -1.68 13.57 -24.13
C ARG A 120 -2.68 14.11 -23.13
N GLN A 121 -3.80 13.40 -22.96
CA GLN A 121 -4.84 13.77 -22.01
C GLN A 121 -4.30 13.82 -20.57
N LEU A 122 -3.45 12.87 -20.17
CA LEU A 122 -2.76 12.89 -18.87
C LEU A 122 -1.86 14.10 -18.67
N LEU A 123 -1.12 14.49 -19.72
CA LEU A 123 -0.21 15.63 -19.68
C LEU A 123 -0.95 16.98 -19.67
N GLU A 124 -2.17 17.03 -20.22
CA GLU A 124 -3.03 18.22 -20.25
C GLU A 124 -3.84 18.41 -18.95
N THR A 125 -4.01 17.36 -18.14
CA THR A 125 -4.69 17.42 -16.83
C THR A 125 -3.79 17.75 -15.62
N ASN A 126 -2.50 18.05 -15.84
CA ASN A 126 -1.60 18.64 -14.82
C ASN A 126 -1.51 20.15 -15.00
#